data_AF-A0A914U488-F1
#
_entry.id   AF-A0A914U488-F1
#
_cell.length_a   1.000
_cell.length_b   1.000
_cell.length_c   1.000
_cell.angle_alpha   90.00
_cell.angle_beta   90.00
_cell.angle_gamma   90.00
#
_symmetry.space_group_name_H-M   'P 1'
#
loop_
_entity.id
_entity.type
_entity.pdbx_description
1 polymer ?
#
loop_
_entity_poly.entity_id
_entity_poly.type
_entity_poly.pdbx_seq_one_letter_code
_entity_poly.pdbx_strand_id
1 'polypeptide(L)'
;MSTMIRTMRGGASTSYPAEFQLLLDDWKFAKPATEDVIDSCNEIVKDYNSANGLNRYEKMADCFAAYAVKMPDATARDSIASAKPGFEQIGRLYRQFAKDVQENVTTKLSAFLQSDYKKMTEEVSKLNRARTSYDNAADLYRRKPNDAEAEQRKTTAEAAHEAQITATKECLAALEGFWDMMAECITKFDEILFKLIADEKEEIE
;
A
#
# COMPACT_ATOMS: atom_id res chain seq x y z
N MET A 1 -16.77 -45.58 -29.03
CA MET A 1 -16.56 -44.13 -29.13
C MET A 1 -17.76 -43.44 -28.51
N SER A 2 -17.65 -43.06 -27.24
CA SER A 2 -18.69 -42.32 -26.51
C SER A 2 -18.22 -40.88 -26.41
N THR A 3 -18.77 -40.01 -27.25
CA THR A 3 -18.40 -38.60 -27.27
C THR A 3 -19.22 -37.88 -26.21
N MET A 4 -18.54 -37.44 -25.16
CA MET A 4 -19.10 -36.68 -24.05
C MET A 4 -19.88 -35.46 -24.55
N ILE A 5 -21.15 -35.39 -24.17
CA ILE A 5 -21.96 -34.19 -24.16
C ILE A 5 -21.32 -33.22 -23.17
N ARG A 6 -20.63 -32.18 -23.68
CA ARG A 6 -20.18 -31.06 -22.86
C ARG A 6 -21.36 -30.11 -22.72
N THR A 7 -22.07 -30.26 -21.61
CA THR A 7 -23.12 -29.36 -21.14
C THR A 7 -22.56 -27.94 -21.04
N MET A 8 -22.89 -27.06 -22.00
CA MET A 8 -22.68 -25.62 -21.85
C MET A 8 -23.72 -25.07 -20.88
N ARG A 9 -23.47 -25.22 -19.57
CA ARG A 9 -24.09 -24.44 -18.50
C ARG A 9 -23.09 -23.40 -18.04
N GLY A 10 -23.12 -22.25 -18.69
CA GLY A 10 -22.36 -21.06 -18.28
C GLY A 10 -22.83 -19.90 -19.14
N GLY A 11 -23.81 -19.14 -18.65
CA GLY A 11 -24.11 -17.84 -19.25
C GLY A 11 -22.85 -16.98 -19.21
N ALA A 12 -22.56 -16.25 -20.29
CA ALA A 12 -21.51 -15.24 -20.29
C ALA A 12 -21.84 -14.20 -19.23
N SER A 13 -20.95 -13.95 -18.27
CA SER A 13 -21.12 -12.90 -17.27
C SER A 13 -21.06 -11.54 -17.96
N THR A 14 -21.84 -10.57 -17.47
CA THR A 14 -21.87 -9.22 -18.02
C THR A 14 -20.48 -8.59 -17.99
N SER A 15 -19.98 -8.21 -19.17
CA SER A 15 -18.70 -7.51 -19.35
C SER A 15 -18.86 -6.01 -19.17
N TYR A 16 -17.84 -5.36 -18.62
CA TYR A 16 -17.82 -3.91 -18.47
C TYR A 16 -17.25 -3.19 -19.70
N PRO A 17 -17.61 -1.90 -19.91
CA PRO A 17 -16.92 -1.03 -20.86
C PRO A 17 -15.42 -0.94 -20.54
N ALA A 18 -14.58 -0.83 -21.58
CA ALA A 18 -13.12 -0.84 -21.43
C ALA A 18 -12.60 0.21 -20.44
N GLU A 19 -13.13 1.44 -20.50
CA GLU A 19 -12.75 2.52 -19.58
C GLU A 19 -13.02 2.18 -18.10
N PHE A 20 -14.14 1.53 -17.82
CA PHE A 20 -14.48 1.13 -16.46
C PHE A 20 -13.65 -0.08 -16.01
N GLN A 21 -13.32 -0.97 -16.95
CA GLN A 21 -12.41 -2.08 -16.67
C GLN A 21 -11.02 -1.60 -16.27
N LEU A 22 -10.48 -0.56 -16.92
CA LEU A 22 -9.21 0.07 -16.55
C LEU A 22 -9.24 0.59 -15.11
N LEU A 23 -10.30 1.32 -14.72
CA LEU A 23 -10.45 1.80 -13.34
C LEU A 23 -10.49 0.66 -12.30
N LEU A 24 -11.15 -0.46 -12.64
CA LEU A 24 -11.16 -1.64 -11.77
C LEU A 24 -9.80 -2.30 -11.66
N ASP A 25 -8.99 -2.24 -12.72
CA ASP A 25 -7.65 -2.84 -12.72
C ASP A 25 -6.65 -1.93 -11.98
N ASP A 26 -6.75 -0.61 -12.14
CA ASP A 26 -6.01 0.38 -11.34
C ASP A 26 -6.31 0.22 -9.85
N TRP A 27 -7.60 0.09 -9.49
CA TRP A 27 -8.02 -0.18 -8.11
C TRP A 27 -7.37 -1.46 -7.56
N LYS A 28 -7.42 -2.58 -8.31
CA LYS A 28 -6.80 -3.84 -7.87
C LYS A 28 -5.28 -3.71 -7.69
N PHE A 29 -4.63 -2.89 -8.51
CA PHE A 29 -3.19 -2.68 -8.46
C PHE A 29 -2.77 -1.72 -7.33
N ALA A 30 -3.60 -0.73 -6.98
CA ALA A 30 -3.28 0.28 -5.99
C ALA A 30 -2.89 -0.31 -4.62
N LYS A 31 -3.62 -1.30 -4.12
CA LYS A 31 -3.33 -1.92 -2.82
C LYS A 31 -1.98 -2.63 -2.76
N PRO A 32 -1.68 -3.65 -3.60
CA PRO A 32 -0.39 -4.33 -3.52
C PRO A 32 0.79 -3.38 -3.76
N ALA A 33 0.67 -2.43 -4.69
CA ALA A 33 1.72 -1.42 -4.89
C ALA A 33 1.94 -0.56 -3.63
N THR A 34 0.88 -0.20 -2.91
CA THR A 34 0.99 0.57 -1.66
C THR A 34 1.60 -0.27 -0.54
N GLU A 35 1.17 -1.51 -0.38
CA GLU A 35 1.72 -2.44 0.61
C GLU A 35 3.22 -2.67 0.36
N ASP A 36 3.65 -2.88 -0.89
CA ASP A 36 5.06 -3.06 -1.25
C ASP A 36 5.92 -1.85 -0.89
N VAL A 37 5.42 -0.62 -1.10
CA VAL A 37 6.14 0.61 -0.73
C VAL A 37 6.25 0.75 0.79
N ILE A 38 5.15 0.50 1.52
CA ILE A 38 5.15 0.54 2.99
C ILE A 38 6.15 -0.47 3.55
N ASP A 39 6.11 -1.71 3.06
CA ASP A 39 6.99 -2.79 3.53
C ASP A 39 8.45 -2.48 3.21
N SER A 40 8.74 -1.96 2.02
CA SER A 40 10.10 -1.53 1.65
C SER A 40 10.62 -0.43 2.56
N CYS A 41 9.80 0.59 2.87
CA CYS A 41 10.18 1.66 3.79
C CYS A 41 10.44 1.13 5.21
N ASN A 42 9.54 0.27 5.71
CA ASN A 42 9.67 -0.33 7.03
C ASN A 42 10.92 -1.19 7.14
N GLU A 43 11.25 -1.97 6.11
CA GLU A 43 12.44 -2.81 6.07
C GLU A 43 13.73 -1.98 6.08
N ILE A 44 13.75 -0.84 5.37
CA ILE A 44 14.87 0.10 5.36
C ILE A 44 15.11 0.69 6.75
N VAL A 45 14.06 1.02 7.50
CA VAL A 45 14.16 1.74 8.78
C VAL A 45 14.13 0.84 10.02
N LYS A 46 13.91 -0.46 9.86
CA LYS A 46 13.66 -1.41 10.95
C LYS A 46 14.72 -1.40 12.06
N ASP A 47 15.98 -1.21 11.69
CA ASP A 47 17.12 -1.29 12.62
C ASP A 47 17.39 0.04 13.34
N TYR A 48 16.69 1.11 12.97
CA TYR A 48 16.87 2.46 13.51
C TYR A 48 15.80 2.83 14.53
N ASN A 49 14.57 2.31 14.34
CA ASN A 49 13.46 2.47 15.28
C ASN A 49 13.44 1.35 16.33
N SER A 50 14.43 1.37 17.21
CA SER A 50 14.44 0.50 18.38
C SER A 50 13.59 1.13 19.49
N ALA A 51 12.34 0.65 19.62
CA ALA A 51 11.36 1.14 20.61
C ALA A 51 11.86 1.03 22.07
N ASN A 52 12.82 0.14 22.35
CA ASN A 52 13.26 -0.19 23.72
C ASN A 52 14.78 -0.32 23.88
N GLY A 53 15.59 0.25 22.97
CA GLY A 53 17.04 0.10 23.04
C GLY A 53 17.83 0.91 22.03
N LEU A 54 19.13 0.67 21.97
CA LEU A 54 20.07 1.36 21.08
C LEU A 54 19.97 0.82 19.65
N ASN A 55 20.06 1.69 18.65
CA ASN A 55 20.22 1.28 17.26
C ASN A 55 21.65 0.78 17.00
N ARG A 56 21.94 0.31 15.78
CA ARG A 56 23.25 -0.28 15.46
C ARG A 56 24.44 0.66 15.70
N TYR A 57 24.28 1.96 15.45
CA TYR A 57 25.34 2.96 15.62
C TYR A 57 25.55 3.30 17.09
N GLU A 58 24.47 3.49 17.84
CA GLU A 58 24.53 3.72 19.28
C GLU A 58 25.10 2.50 20.03
N LYS A 59 24.77 1.28 19.59
CA LYS A 59 25.41 0.05 20.10
C LYS A 59 26.92 0.06 19.86
N MET A 60 27.35 0.50 18.68
CA MET A 60 28.76 0.62 18.35
C MET A 60 29.45 1.67 19.24
N ALA A 61 28.80 2.81 19.49
CA ALA A 61 29.28 3.84 20.40
C ALA A 61 29.53 3.29 21.82
N ASP A 62 28.58 2.52 22.35
CA ASP A 62 28.71 1.88 23.65
C ASP A 62 29.79 0.79 23.68
N CYS A 63 29.96 0.03 22.59
CA CYS A 63 31.07 -0.90 22.46
C CYS A 63 32.42 -0.17 22.52
N PHE A 64 32.61 0.93 21.79
CA PHE A 64 33.86 1.70 21.85
C PHE A 64 34.13 2.24 23.26
N ALA A 65 33.11 2.77 23.92
CA ALA A 65 33.23 3.23 25.31
C ALA A 65 33.70 2.11 26.24
N ALA A 66 33.09 0.93 26.14
CA ALA A 66 33.43 -0.23 26.95
C ALA A 66 34.85 -0.76 26.67
N TYR A 67 35.31 -0.72 25.42
CA TYR A 67 36.67 -1.09 25.06
C TYR A 67 37.70 -0.08 25.57
N ALA A 68 37.44 1.22 25.43
CA ALA A 68 38.34 2.27 25.90
C ALA A 68 38.66 2.12 27.40
N VAL A 69 37.66 1.85 28.24
CA VAL A 69 37.83 1.65 29.69
C VAL A 69 38.79 0.50 30.03
N LYS A 70 38.88 -0.52 29.18
CA LYS A 70 39.74 -1.68 29.38
C LYS A 70 41.15 -1.51 28.79
N MET A 71 41.40 -0.42 28.06
CA MET A 71 42.68 -0.20 27.39
C MET A 71 43.75 0.31 28.36
N PRO A 72 44.91 -0.37 28.48
CA PRO A 72 46.01 0.09 29.34
C PRO A 72 46.74 1.30 28.76
N ASP A 73 46.85 1.39 27.43
CA ASP A 73 47.47 2.52 26.74
C ASP A 73 46.54 3.73 26.73
N ALA A 74 47.01 4.87 27.26
CA ALA A 74 46.22 6.08 27.39
C ALA A 74 45.89 6.73 26.03
N THR A 75 46.83 6.70 25.08
CA THR A 75 46.64 7.28 23.75
C THR A 75 45.59 6.51 22.96
N ALA A 76 45.67 5.17 22.98
CA ALA A 76 44.69 4.29 22.35
C ALA A 76 43.31 4.40 23.01
N ARG A 77 43.28 4.51 24.36
CA ARG A 77 42.04 4.76 25.11
C ARG A 77 41.35 6.04 24.65
N ASP A 78 42.09 7.15 24.62
CA ASP A 78 41.54 8.46 24.27
C ASP A 78 41.07 8.49 22.81
N SER A 79 41.84 7.87 21.90
CA SER A 79 41.47 7.75 20.48
C SER A 79 40.22 6.90 20.24
N ILE A 80 39.95 5.89 21.06
CA ILE A 80 38.72 5.07 20.92
C ILE A 80 37.54 5.75 21.60
N ALA A 81 37.78 6.39 22.75
CA ALA A 81 36.76 7.14 23.45
C ALA A 81 36.23 8.32 22.62
N SER A 82 37.09 8.95 21.82
CA SER A 82 36.69 10.07 20.93
C SER A 82 35.75 9.66 19.79
N ALA A 83 35.66 8.38 19.45
CA ALA A 83 34.72 7.90 18.43
C ALA A 83 33.26 7.85 18.93
N LYS A 84 33.05 7.73 20.25
CA LYS A 84 31.70 7.56 20.83
C LYS A 84 30.73 8.67 20.41
N PRO A 85 31.04 9.97 20.56
CA PRO A 85 30.10 11.04 20.23
C PRO A 85 29.66 11.02 18.76
N GLY A 86 30.57 10.70 17.83
CA GLY A 86 30.25 10.60 16.40
C GLY A 86 29.24 9.47 16.11
N PHE A 87 29.47 8.28 16.67
CA PHE A 87 28.51 7.17 16.51
C PHE A 87 27.16 7.43 17.19
N GLU A 88 27.12 8.12 18.33
CA GLU A 88 25.86 8.54 18.95
C GLU A 88 25.10 9.55 18.08
N GLN A 89 25.80 10.50 17.47
CA GLN A 89 25.22 11.52 16.61
C GLN A 89 24.68 10.91 15.31
N ILE A 90 25.45 10.05 14.64
CA ILE A 90 24.96 9.24 13.50
C ILE A 90 23.74 8.43 13.95
N GLY A 91 23.79 7.80 15.13
CA GLY A 91 22.66 7.10 15.72
C GLY A 91 21.38 7.95 15.81
N ARG A 92 21.49 9.22 16.24
CA ARG A 92 20.36 10.16 16.29
C ARG A 92 19.83 10.50 14.90
N LEU A 93 20.70 10.74 13.92
CA LEU A 93 20.30 11.01 12.54
C LEU A 93 19.47 9.86 11.96
N TYR A 94 19.91 8.62 12.15
CA TYR A 94 19.17 7.45 11.67
C TYR A 94 17.83 7.22 12.40
N ARG A 95 17.72 7.58 13.68
CA ARG A 95 16.41 7.61 14.38
C ARG A 95 15.47 8.66 13.79
N GLN A 96 16.00 9.85 13.51
CA GLN A 96 15.21 10.93 12.92
C GLN A 96 14.75 10.55 11.51
N PHE A 97 15.64 9.98 10.69
CA PHE A 97 15.31 9.41 9.38
C PHE A 97 14.17 8.40 9.47
N ALA A 98 14.25 7.43 10.39
CA ALA A 98 13.20 6.42 10.56
C ALA A 98 11.85 7.02 10.95
N LYS A 99 11.86 8.01 11.85
CA LYS A 99 10.67 8.77 12.24
C LYS A 99 10.08 9.54 11.07
N ASP A 100 10.91 10.25 10.30
CA ASP A 100 10.47 11.06 9.17
C ASP A 100 9.87 10.19 8.06
N VAL A 101 10.48 9.05 7.74
CA VAL A 101 9.92 8.06 6.80
C VAL A 101 8.56 7.56 7.31
N GLN A 102 8.45 7.24 8.59
CA GLN A 102 7.19 6.77 9.16
C GLN A 102 6.08 7.82 9.08
N GLU A 103 6.36 9.06 9.50
CA GLU A 103 5.36 10.14 9.59
C GLU A 103 4.94 10.65 8.20
N ASN A 104 5.89 10.75 7.26
CA ASN A 104 5.64 11.40 5.97
C ASN A 104 5.31 10.44 4.83
N VAL A 105 5.64 9.14 4.97
CA VAL A 105 5.45 8.14 3.92
C VAL A 105 4.49 7.05 4.40
N THR A 106 4.93 6.19 5.33
CA THR A 106 4.18 4.96 5.63
C THR A 106 2.86 5.22 6.33
N THR A 107 2.78 6.25 7.19
CA THR A 107 1.51 6.64 7.86
C THR A 107 0.48 7.15 6.85
N LYS A 108 0.89 8.00 5.90
CA LYS A 108 -0.02 8.52 4.86
C LYS A 108 -0.58 7.40 3.99
N LEU A 109 0.30 6.53 3.49
CA LEU A 109 -0.08 5.38 2.67
C LEU A 109 -0.96 4.37 3.45
N SER A 110 -0.65 4.14 4.73
CA SER A 110 -1.48 3.29 5.60
C SER A 110 -2.88 3.88 5.81
N ALA A 111 -2.98 5.21 5.97
CA ALA A 111 -4.26 5.89 6.13
C ALA A 111 -5.14 5.68 4.89
N PHE A 112 -4.58 5.84 3.68
CA PHE A 112 -5.29 5.58 2.42
C PHE A 112 -5.86 4.15 2.36
N LEU A 113 -5.06 3.14 2.72
CA LEU A 113 -5.51 1.73 2.72
C LEU A 113 -6.66 1.50 3.72
N GLN A 114 -6.62 2.17 4.87
CA GLN A 114 -7.61 2.01 5.94
C GLN A 114 -8.89 2.81 5.72
N SER A 115 -8.84 3.92 4.97
CA SER A 115 -9.99 4.76 4.65
C SER A 115 -10.52 4.50 3.24
N ASP A 116 -9.89 5.07 2.23
CA ASP A 116 -10.49 5.29 0.93
C ASP A 116 -10.47 4.01 0.10
N TYR A 117 -9.37 3.25 0.17
CA TYR A 117 -9.32 1.92 -0.46
C TYR A 117 -10.41 0.98 0.10
N LYS A 118 -10.70 1.07 1.40
CA LYS A 118 -11.76 0.27 2.02
C LYS A 118 -13.14 0.66 1.50
N LYS A 119 -13.45 1.96 1.37
CA LYS A 119 -14.70 2.43 0.77
C LYS A 119 -14.84 1.96 -0.68
N MET A 120 -13.78 2.05 -1.47
CA MET A 120 -13.76 1.54 -2.85
C MET A 120 -14.04 0.03 -2.89
N THR A 121 -13.45 -0.74 -1.98
CA THR A 121 -13.69 -2.19 -1.85
C THR A 121 -15.16 -2.51 -1.54
N GLU A 122 -15.79 -1.71 -0.68
CA GLU A 122 -17.22 -1.85 -0.36
C GLU A 122 -18.10 -1.55 -1.58
N GLU A 123 -17.79 -0.50 -2.35
CA GLU A 123 -18.53 -0.19 -3.59
C GLU A 123 -18.36 -1.26 -4.67
N VAL A 124 -17.13 -1.74 -4.91
CA VAL A 124 -16.89 -2.84 -5.85
C VAL A 124 -17.62 -4.12 -5.42
N SER A 125 -17.76 -4.35 -4.10
CA SER A 125 -18.54 -5.47 -3.58
C SER A 125 -20.04 -5.33 -3.87
N LYS A 126 -20.60 -4.11 -3.76
CA LYS A 126 -22.00 -3.84 -4.15
C LYS A 126 -22.21 -4.05 -5.64
N LEU A 127 -21.29 -3.58 -6.49
CA LEU A 127 -21.30 -3.81 -7.92
C LEU A 127 -21.34 -5.31 -8.27
N ASN A 128 -20.48 -6.11 -7.66
CA ASN A 128 -20.45 -7.56 -7.91
C ASN A 128 -21.78 -8.26 -7.55
N ARG A 129 -22.46 -7.80 -6.48
CA ARG A 129 -23.80 -8.29 -6.10
C ARG A 129 -24.88 -7.86 -7.10
N ALA A 130 -24.82 -6.61 -7.56
CA ALA A 130 -25.73 -6.10 -8.58
C ALA A 130 -25.56 -6.86 -9.90
N ARG A 131 -24.31 -7.10 -10.35
CA ARG A 131 -24.00 -7.91 -11.52
C ARG A 131 -24.56 -9.32 -11.40
N THR A 132 -24.34 -9.98 -10.27
CA THR A 132 -24.85 -11.34 -10.03
C THR A 132 -26.39 -11.37 -10.09
N SER A 133 -27.05 -10.35 -9.53
CA SER A 133 -28.52 -10.23 -9.59
C SER A 133 -29.02 -10.04 -11.03
N TYR A 134 -28.34 -9.21 -11.82
CA TYR A 134 -28.64 -8.99 -13.23
C TYR A 134 -28.42 -10.24 -14.08
N ASP A 135 -27.25 -10.89 -13.95
CA ASP A 135 -26.92 -12.13 -14.68
C ASP A 135 -28.00 -13.22 -14.41
N ASN A 136 -28.44 -13.36 -13.15
CA ASN A 136 -29.51 -14.29 -12.76
C ASN A 136 -30.88 -13.93 -13.38
N ALA A 137 -31.24 -12.65 -13.36
CA ALA A 137 -32.51 -12.17 -13.93
C ALA A 137 -32.53 -12.30 -15.46
N ALA A 138 -31.41 -12.02 -16.13
CA ALA A 138 -31.23 -12.21 -17.56
C ALA A 138 -31.34 -13.68 -17.96
N ASP A 139 -30.74 -14.59 -17.19
CA ASP A 139 -30.87 -16.04 -17.40
C ASP A 139 -32.30 -16.55 -17.19
N LEU A 140 -33.03 -16.00 -16.20
CA LEU A 140 -34.44 -16.33 -16.00
C LEU A 140 -35.29 -15.88 -17.18
N TYR A 141 -35.11 -14.63 -17.64
CA TYR A 141 -35.79 -14.09 -18.81
C TYR A 141 -35.48 -14.92 -20.07
N ARG A 142 -34.23 -15.33 -20.28
CA ARG A 142 -33.86 -16.19 -21.42
C ARG A 142 -34.60 -17.53 -21.41
N ARG A 143 -34.88 -18.09 -20.23
CA ARG A 143 -35.65 -19.35 -20.08
C ARG A 143 -37.15 -19.14 -20.25
N LYS A 144 -37.66 -17.92 -19.98
CA LYS A 144 -39.08 -17.58 -19.99
C LYS A 144 -39.32 -16.19 -20.62
N PRO A 145 -39.09 -16.01 -21.93
CA PRO A 145 -39.09 -14.69 -22.55
C PRO A 145 -40.46 -14.01 -22.64
N ASN A 146 -41.55 -14.79 -22.56
CA ASN A 146 -42.92 -14.28 -22.59
C ASN A 146 -43.55 -14.11 -21.19
N ASP A 147 -42.75 -14.29 -20.13
CA ASP A 147 -43.19 -14.14 -18.75
C ASP A 147 -42.97 -12.69 -18.31
N ALA A 148 -44.06 -11.94 -18.11
CA ALA A 148 -44.02 -10.53 -17.74
C ALA A 148 -43.28 -10.28 -16.42
N GLU A 149 -43.32 -11.24 -15.48
CA GLU A 149 -42.58 -11.13 -14.23
C GLU A 149 -41.07 -11.31 -14.47
N ALA A 150 -40.68 -12.22 -15.36
CA ALA A 150 -39.28 -12.42 -15.74
C ALA A 150 -38.71 -11.19 -16.47
N GLU A 151 -39.49 -10.55 -17.35
CA GLU A 151 -39.13 -9.30 -18.01
C GLU A 151 -38.95 -8.15 -16.99
N GLN A 152 -39.93 -7.95 -16.10
CA GLN A 152 -39.87 -6.90 -15.08
C GLN A 152 -38.67 -7.08 -14.14
N ARG A 153 -38.39 -8.31 -13.70
CA ARG A 153 -37.23 -8.63 -12.87
C ARG A 153 -35.91 -8.30 -13.57
N LYS A 154 -35.79 -8.63 -14.86
CA LYS A 154 -34.60 -8.30 -15.66
C LYS A 154 -34.42 -6.78 -15.72
N THR A 155 -35.44 -6.03 -16.13
CA THR A 155 -35.37 -4.56 -16.26
C THR A 155 -35.00 -3.88 -14.94
N THR A 156 -35.53 -4.37 -13.82
CA THR A 156 -35.23 -3.84 -12.49
C THR A 156 -33.77 -4.11 -12.08
N ALA A 157 -33.28 -5.32 -12.32
CA ALA A 157 -31.90 -5.71 -12.02
C ALA A 157 -30.88 -5.00 -12.92
N GLU A 158 -31.24 -4.76 -14.19
CA GLU A 158 -30.45 -4.00 -15.16
C GLU A 158 -30.27 -2.55 -14.70
N ALA A 159 -31.37 -1.86 -14.37
CA ALA A 159 -31.33 -0.49 -13.87
C ALA A 159 -30.51 -0.37 -12.56
N ALA A 160 -30.64 -1.34 -11.65
CA ALA A 160 -29.85 -1.38 -10.42
C ALA A 160 -28.36 -1.59 -10.68
N HIS A 161 -28.02 -2.45 -11.66
CA HIS A 161 -26.64 -2.69 -12.06
C HIS A 161 -26.01 -1.45 -12.71
N GLU A 162 -26.71 -0.79 -13.63
CA GLU A 162 -26.26 0.46 -14.26
C GLU A 162 -26.06 1.60 -13.24
N ALA A 163 -27.00 1.76 -12.31
CA ALA A 163 -26.87 2.74 -11.23
C ALA A 163 -25.64 2.46 -10.36
N GLN A 164 -25.37 1.19 -10.06
CA GLN A 164 -24.22 0.80 -9.26
C GLN A 164 -22.89 0.94 -10.04
N ILE A 165 -22.87 0.74 -11.37
CA ILE A 165 -21.69 1.06 -12.20
C ILE A 165 -21.35 2.54 -12.07
N THR A 166 -22.33 3.44 -12.18
CA THR A 166 -22.12 4.89 -12.03
C THR A 166 -21.57 5.24 -10.66
N ALA A 167 -22.19 4.74 -9.59
CA ALA A 167 -21.74 4.98 -8.22
C ALA A 167 -20.32 4.45 -7.97
N THR A 168 -19.99 3.25 -8.47
CA THR A 168 -18.64 2.70 -8.36
C THR A 168 -17.64 3.50 -9.19
N LYS A 169 -17.99 3.96 -10.39
CA LYS A 169 -17.12 4.81 -11.22
C LYS A 169 -16.77 6.12 -10.52
N GLU A 170 -17.76 6.79 -9.92
CA GLU A 170 -17.55 8.01 -9.13
C GLU A 170 -16.66 7.76 -7.90
N CYS A 171 -16.85 6.63 -7.20
CA CYS A 171 -16.01 6.27 -6.07
C CYS A 171 -14.56 5.98 -6.49
N LEU A 172 -14.36 5.26 -7.59
CA LEU A 172 -13.03 4.92 -8.10
C LEU A 172 -12.31 6.10 -8.76
N ALA A 173 -13.01 7.17 -9.15
CA ALA A 173 -12.38 8.39 -9.67
C ALA A 173 -11.40 9.02 -8.65
N ALA A 174 -11.58 8.77 -7.35
CA ALA A 174 -10.64 9.20 -6.32
C ALA A 174 -9.25 8.55 -6.42
N LEU A 175 -9.07 7.51 -7.26
CA LEU A 175 -7.75 6.94 -7.54
C LEU A 175 -6.81 7.90 -8.28
N GLU A 176 -7.35 8.90 -9.00
CA GLU A 176 -6.52 9.90 -9.67
C GLU A 176 -5.64 10.64 -8.64
N GLY A 177 -6.23 11.12 -7.55
CA GLY A 177 -5.49 11.77 -6.47
C GLY A 177 -4.60 10.82 -5.66
N PHE A 178 -4.85 9.50 -5.71
CA PHE A 178 -3.97 8.52 -5.07
C PHE A 178 -2.61 8.42 -5.79
N TRP A 179 -2.58 8.47 -7.12
CA TRP A 179 -1.31 8.41 -7.85
C TRP A 179 -0.43 9.62 -7.57
N ASP A 180 -1.03 10.80 -7.44
CA ASP A 180 -0.32 12.01 -7.02
C ASP A 180 0.23 11.88 -5.58
N MET A 181 -0.59 11.35 -4.65
CA MET A 181 -0.15 11.07 -3.28
C MET A 181 1.02 10.09 -3.23
N MET A 182 0.98 9.03 -4.04
CA MET A 182 2.06 8.04 -4.14
C MET A 182 3.35 8.70 -4.63
N ALA A 183 3.27 9.52 -5.69
CA ALA A 183 4.41 10.26 -6.21
C ALA A 183 4.98 11.25 -5.17
N GLU A 184 4.12 11.95 -4.42
CA GLU A 184 4.53 12.82 -3.31
C GLU A 184 5.27 12.02 -2.23
N CYS A 185 4.74 10.85 -1.84
CA CYS A 185 5.36 10.00 -0.83
C CYS A 185 6.75 9.50 -1.26
N ILE A 186 6.91 9.09 -2.52
CA ILE A 186 8.20 8.66 -3.07
C ILE A 186 9.20 9.84 -3.11
N THR A 187 8.76 11.00 -3.62
CA THR A 187 9.59 12.20 -3.64
C THR A 187 10.02 12.59 -2.23
N LYS A 188 9.11 12.47 -1.27
CA LYS A 188 9.39 12.81 0.12
C LYS A 188 10.39 11.84 0.76
N PHE A 189 10.31 10.56 0.41
CA PHE A 189 11.32 9.57 0.82
C PHE A 189 12.71 9.95 0.32
N ASP A 190 12.84 10.34 -0.96
CA ASP A 190 14.12 10.75 -1.54
C ASP A 190 14.69 11.99 -0.84
N GLU A 191 13.86 13.00 -0.57
CA GLU A 191 14.27 14.19 0.19
C GLU A 191 14.82 13.83 1.57
N ILE A 192 14.13 12.93 2.29
CA ILE A 192 14.52 12.47 3.63
C ILE A 192 15.83 11.68 3.56
N LEU A 193 16.00 10.83 2.56
CA LEU A 193 17.22 10.04 2.34
C LEU A 193 18.43 10.92 2.00
N PHE A 194 18.27 11.88 1.07
CA PHE A 194 19.37 12.77 0.71
C PHE A 194 19.78 13.69 1.85
N LYS A 195 18.82 14.11 2.66
CA LYS A 195 19.12 14.85 3.89
C LYS A 195 19.96 14.00 4.86
N LEU A 196 19.59 12.75 5.10
CA LEU A 196 20.38 11.85 5.95
C LEU A 196 21.82 11.73 5.44
N ILE A 197 22.03 11.55 4.14
CA ILE A 197 23.36 11.42 3.54
C ILE A 197 24.18 12.71 3.71
N ALA A 198 23.54 13.88 3.54
CA ALA A 198 24.18 15.16 3.72
C ALA A 198 24.58 15.39 5.19
N ASP A 199 23.66 15.15 6.12
CA ASP A 199 23.88 15.30 7.56
C ASP A 199 24.96 14.31 8.06
N GLU A 200 24.95 13.05 7.58
CA GLU A 200 25.97 12.06 7.93
C GLU A 200 27.35 12.46 7.42
N LYS A 201 27.44 13.09 6.24
CA LYS A 201 28.71 13.58 5.69
C LYS A 201 29.27 14.74 6.51
N GLU A 202 28.44 15.69 6.92
CA GLU A 202 28.86 16.83 7.74
C GLU A 202 29.42 16.40 9.11
N GLU A 203 28.90 15.30 9.68
CA GLU A 203 29.39 14.75 10.95
C GLU A 203 30.70 13.96 10.83
N ILE A 204 31.08 13.54 9.62
CA ILE A 204 32.31 12.75 9.36
C ILE A 204 33.50 13.66 8.98
N GLU A 205 33.24 14.81 8.33
CA GLU A 205 34.26 15.76 7.86
C GLU A 205 34.73 16.75 8.95
#